data_AF-A0A7Y5HA41-F1
#
_entry.id   AF-A0A7Y5HA41-F1
#
_cell.length_a   1.000
_cell.length_b   1.000
_cell.length_c   1.000
_cell.angle_alpha   90.00
_cell.angle_beta   90.00
_cell.angle_gamma   90.00
#
_symmetry.space_group_name_H-M   'P 1'
#
loop_
_entity.id
_entity.type
_entity.pdbx_description
1 polymer ?
#
loop_
_entity_poly.entity_id
_entity_poly.type
_entity_poly.pdbx_seq_one_letter_code
_entity_poly.pdbx_strand_id
1 'polypeptide(L)'
;MAAVEDLLLDTSALIHLIRDNEVGRRINAAAGLSTRVHKPLLSVVSIAEAMALAEFWGWGAAKRDRLSRLFQELVVLDARVPIVIERKRSAIPSGFCAARP
;
A
#
# COMPACT_ATOMS: atom_id res chain seq x y z
N MET A 1 21.57 1.13 19.54
CA MET A 1 20.34 1.59 18.83
C MET A 1 19.88 0.43 17.97
N ALA A 2 18.70 -0.13 18.23
CA ALA A 2 18.15 -1.18 17.36
C ALA A 2 17.91 -0.57 15.97
N ALA A 3 18.29 -1.29 14.91
CA ALA A 3 17.98 -0.86 13.56
C ALA A 3 16.46 -0.72 13.42
N VAL A 4 16.00 0.49 13.12
CA VAL A 4 14.60 0.74 12.83
C VAL A 4 14.36 0.25 11.42
N GLU A 5 13.65 -0.86 11.29
CA GLU A 5 13.23 -1.36 9.98
C GLU A 5 11.99 -0.57 9.55
N ASP A 6 12.18 0.34 8.61
CA ASP A 6 11.10 1.10 7.98
C ASP A 6 10.26 0.16 7.11
N LEU A 7 8.96 0.16 7.35
CA LEU A 7 8.01 -0.67 6.61
C LEU A 7 7.26 0.19 5.60
N LEU A 8 7.44 -0.09 4.31
CA LEU A 8 6.66 0.51 3.23
C LEU A 8 5.49 -0.42 2.86
N LEU A 9 4.27 0.08 2.97
CA LEU A 9 3.07 -0.65 2.59
C LEU A 9 2.77 -0.46 1.10
N ASP A 10 2.52 -1.57 0.42
CA ASP A 10 1.97 -1.61 -0.94
C ASP A 10 0.44 -1.44 -0.93
N THR A 11 -0.12 -1.06 -2.06
CA THR A 11 -1.56 -0.92 -2.29
C THR A 11 -2.31 -2.21 -1.95
N SER A 12 -1.78 -3.38 -2.32
CA SER A 12 -2.44 -4.65 -2.04
C SER A 12 -2.61 -4.91 -0.53
N ALA A 13 -1.55 -4.69 0.26
CA ALA A 13 -1.58 -4.81 1.72
C ALA A 13 -2.60 -3.85 2.33
N LEU A 14 -2.61 -2.60 1.86
CA LEU A 14 -3.57 -1.58 2.28
C LEU A 14 -5.02 -2.01 2.00
N ILE A 15 -5.32 -2.52 0.81
CA ILE A 15 -6.65 -3.03 0.45
C ILE A 15 -7.09 -4.16 1.40
N HIS A 16 -6.20 -5.08 1.73
CA HIS A 16 -6.50 -6.17 2.67
C HIS A 16 -6.79 -5.65 4.08
N LEU A 17 -6.04 -4.64 4.56
CA LEU A 17 -6.27 -4.00 5.86
C LEU A 17 -7.63 -3.29 5.92
N ILE A 18 -8.04 -2.57 4.86
CA ILE A 18 -9.35 -1.89 4.81
C ILE A 18 -10.51 -2.87 4.79
N ARG A 19 -10.34 -3.98 4.05
CA ARG A 19 -11.35 -5.03 3.94
C ARG A 19 -11.54 -5.81 5.24
N ASP A 20 -10.59 -5.72 6.17
CA ASP A 20 -10.59 -6.48 7.44
C ASP A 20 -10.78 -7.98 7.25
N ASN A 21 -10.29 -8.49 6.11
CA ASN A 21 -10.33 -9.92 5.86
C ASN A 21 -9.22 -10.62 6.64
N GLU A 22 -9.22 -11.95 6.61
CA GLU A 22 -8.23 -12.76 7.31
C GLU A 22 -6.80 -12.37 6.95
N VAL A 23 -6.54 -12.10 5.67
CA VAL A 23 -5.22 -11.64 5.18
C VAL A 23 -4.85 -10.31 5.82
N GLY A 24 -5.75 -9.34 5.85
CA GLY A 24 -5.52 -8.04 6.51
C GLY A 24 -5.18 -8.20 7.99
N ARG A 25 -5.91 -9.05 8.71
CA ARG A 25 -5.62 -9.33 10.13
C ARG A 25 -4.26 -9.98 10.33
N ARG A 26 -3.88 -10.91 9.45
CA ARG A 26 -2.55 -11.56 9.47
C ARG A 26 -1.43 -10.57 9.19
N ILE A 27 -1.61 -9.68 8.21
CA ILE A 27 -0.65 -8.60 7.92
C ILE A 27 -0.49 -7.70 9.14
N ASN A 28 -1.59 -7.26 9.75
CA ASN A 28 -1.55 -6.41 10.94
C ASN A 28 -0.79 -7.08 12.10
N ALA A 29 -1.08 -8.36 12.38
CA ALA A 29 -0.45 -9.11 13.44
C ALA A 29 1.05 -9.35 13.18
N ALA A 30 1.42 -9.74 11.95
CA ALA A 30 2.80 -10.03 11.60
C ALA A 30 3.70 -8.78 11.60
N ALA A 31 3.17 -7.66 11.13
CA ALA A 31 3.90 -6.40 11.05
C ALA A 31 3.74 -5.51 12.30
N GLY A 32 2.88 -5.91 13.25
CA GLY A 32 2.56 -5.19 14.46
C GLY A 32 2.05 -3.76 14.21
N LEU A 33 1.27 -3.52 13.14
CA LEU A 33 1.01 -2.15 12.66
C LEU A 33 0.32 -1.29 13.72
N SER A 34 -0.56 -1.88 14.53
CA SER A 34 -1.27 -1.18 15.61
C SER A 34 -0.41 -0.90 16.86
N THR A 35 0.73 -1.58 17.01
CA THR A 35 1.58 -1.50 18.22
C THR A 35 2.97 -0.97 17.92
N ARG A 36 3.27 -0.63 16.65
CA ARG A 36 4.59 -0.19 16.21
C ARG A 36 4.83 1.25 16.66
N VAL A 37 6.02 1.51 17.22
CA VAL A 37 6.43 2.86 17.63
C VAL A 37 6.60 3.79 16.43
N HIS A 38 7.10 3.25 15.31
CA HIS A 38 7.24 3.95 14.04
C HIS A 38 6.06 3.63 13.12
N LYS A 39 5.39 4.68 12.64
CA LYS A 39 4.30 4.57 11.68
C LYS A 39 4.81 3.99 10.36
N PRO A 40 4.11 3.01 9.75
CA PRO A 40 4.47 2.53 8.43
C PRO A 40 4.40 3.64 7.38
N LEU A 41 5.25 3.52 6.37
CA LEU A 41 5.33 4.40 5.22
C LEU A 41 4.32 3.96 4.15
N LEU A 42 3.76 4.91 3.42
CA LEU A 42 2.88 4.67 2.29
C LEU A 42 3.27 5.59 1.13
N SER A 43 3.34 5.08 -0.09
CA SER A 43 3.58 5.92 -1.27
C SER A 43 2.34 6.73 -1.64
N VAL A 44 2.51 7.96 -2.09
CA VAL A 44 1.45 8.76 -2.72
C VAL A 44 0.82 8.04 -3.93
N VAL A 45 1.58 7.19 -4.62
CA VAL A 45 1.06 6.33 -5.71
C VAL A 45 0.07 5.31 -5.16
N SER A 46 0.42 4.64 -4.06
CA SER A 46 -0.46 3.64 -3.44
C SER A 46 -1.75 4.23 -2.89
N ILE A 47 -1.73 5.49 -2.46
CA ILE A 47 -2.95 6.25 -2.12
C ILE A 47 -3.83 6.41 -3.34
N ALA A 48 -3.28 6.89 -4.45
CA ALA A 48 -4.03 7.11 -5.69
C ALA A 48 -4.64 5.81 -6.22
N GLU A 49 -3.87 4.72 -6.21
CA GLU A 49 -4.36 3.40 -6.62
C GLU A 49 -5.47 2.87 -5.70
N ALA A 50 -5.32 3.01 -4.38
CA ALA A 50 -6.35 2.58 -3.43
C ALA A 50 -7.65 3.39 -3.59
N MET A 51 -7.55 4.70 -3.87
CA MET A 51 -8.70 5.54 -4.18
C MET A 51 -9.37 5.12 -5.50
N ALA A 52 -8.60 4.88 -6.56
CA ALA A 52 -9.11 4.42 -7.84
C ALA A 52 -9.82 3.05 -7.72
N LEU A 53 -9.25 2.13 -6.94
CA LEU A 53 -9.86 0.83 -6.65
C LEU A 53 -11.14 0.96 -5.82
N ALA A 54 -11.18 1.88 -4.85
CA ALA A 54 -12.37 2.15 -4.06
C ALA A 54 -13.52 2.69 -4.93
N GLU A 55 -13.21 3.52 -5.92
CA GLU A 55 -14.17 4.00 -6.90
C GLU A 55 -14.62 2.87 -7.83
N PHE A 56 -13.69 2.14 -8.42
CA PHE A 56 -13.96 1.02 -9.33
C PHE A 56 -14.83 -0.07 -8.69
N TRP A 57 -14.63 -0.38 -7.41
CA TRP A 57 -15.43 -1.36 -6.67
C TRP A 57 -16.67 -0.78 -6.00
N GLY A 58 -17.01 0.49 -6.24
CA GLY A 58 -18.21 1.12 -5.70
C GLY A 58 -18.25 1.13 -4.17
N TRP A 59 -17.11 1.35 -3.50
CA TRP A 59 -17.06 1.38 -2.05
C TRP A 59 -17.94 2.51 -1.49
N GLY A 60 -18.86 2.16 -0.60
CA GLY A 60 -19.71 3.11 0.12
C GLY A 60 -18.94 3.93 1.16
N ALA A 61 -19.61 4.96 1.71
CA ALA A 61 -19.03 5.95 2.62
C ALA A 61 -18.20 5.34 3.75
N ALA A 62 -18.72 4.31 4.44
CA ALA A 62 -18.01 3.67 5.55
C ALA A 62 -16.60 3.12 5.19
N LYS A 63 -16.43 2.56 4.00
CA LYS A 63 -15.11 2.05 3.55
C LYS A 63 -14.18 3.19 3.14
N ARG A 64 -14.72 4.27 2.58
CA ARG A 64 -13.95 5.47 2.23
C ARG A 64 -13.50 6.22 3.49
N ASP A 65 -14.35 6.31 4.51
CA ASP A 65 -13.98 6.90 5.79
C ASP A 65 -12.86 6.10 6.48
N ARG A 66 -12.94 4.76 6.41
CA ARG A 66 -11.87 3.90 6.90
C ARG A 66 -10.57 4.08 6.13
N LEU A 67 -10.63 4.24 4.80
CA LEU A 67 -9.48 4.56 3.96
C LEU A 67 -8.82 5.87 4.42
N SER A 68 -9.60 6.92 4.60
CA SER A 68 -9.12 8.23 5.05
C SER A 68 -8.47 8.19 6.44
N ARG A 69 -9.04 7.42 7.39
CA ARG A 69 -8.44 7.23 8.72
C ARG A 69 -7.10 6.50 8.65
N LEU A 70 -7.02 5.42 7.85
CA LEU A 70 -5.77 4.70 7.65
C LEU A 70 -4.69 5.61 7.04
N PHE A 71 -5.03 6.52 6.13
CA PHE A 71 -4.07 7.49 5.61
C PHE A 71 -3.53 8.47 6.65
N GLN A 72 -4.30 8.81 7.69
CA GLN A 72 -3.84 9.68 8.79
C GLN A 72 -2.88 8.94 9.75
N GLU A 73 -2.97 7.61 9.80
CA GLU A 73 -2.12 6.75 10.62
C GLU A 73 -0.78 6.43 9.95
N LEU A 74 -0.64 6.73 8.65
CA LEU A 74 0.53 6.39 7.84
C LEU A 74 1.34 7.64 7.46
N VAL A 75 2.65 7.47 7.26
CA VAL A 75 3.51 8.53 6.76
C VAL A 75 3.55 8.45 5.24
N VAL A 76 3.05 9.49 4.57
CA VAL A 76 3.00 9.53 3.10
C VAL A 76 4.34 9.97 2.55
N LEU A 77 4.96 9.13 1.72
CA LEU A 77 6.15 9.44 0.94
C LEU A 77 5.75 9.96 -0.45
N ASP A 78 6.35 11.07 -0.86
CA ASP A 78 6.27 11.53 -2.25
C ASP A 78 7.07 10.57 -3.15
N ALA A 79 6.53 10.23 -4.31
CA ALA A 79 7.21 9.33 -5.26
C ALA A 79 8.48 9.95 -5.89
N ARG A 80 8.68 11.26 -5.72
CA ARG A 80 9.88 11.99 -6.17
C ARG A 80 11.07 11.85 -5.24
N VAL A 81 10.93 11.16 -4.09
CA VAL A 81 12.06 10.88 -3.21
C VAL A 81 12.98 9.84 -3.91
N PRO A 82 14.29 10.12 -4.09
CA PRO A 82 15.19 9.26 -4.87
C PRO A 82 15.24 7.80 -4.42
N ILE A 83 14.94 7.53 -3.14
CA ILE A 83 14.94 6.20 -2.56
C ILE A 83 13.82 5.28 -3.10
N VAL A 84 12.76 5.84 -3.69
CA VAL A 84 11.68 5.08 -4.34
C VAL A 84 12.07 4.67 -5.77
N ILE A 85 13.05 5.36 -6.36
CA ILE A 85 13.53 5.12 -7.73
C ILE A 85 14.86 4.35 -7.67
N GLU A 86 14.89 3.20 -7.00
CA GLU A 86 15.96 2.25 -7.24
C GLU A 86 15.45 0.81 -7.33
N ARG A 87 15.69 0.24 -8.52
CA ARG A 87 15.59 -1.18 -8.93
C ARG A 87 14.31 -1.67 -9.62
N LYS A 88 14.27 -1.49 -10.96
CA LYS A 88 14.38 -2.57 -11.96
C LYS A 88 14.55 -2.01 -13.39
N ARG A 89 15.79 -1.66 -13.77
CA ARG A 89 16.22 -1.76 -15.17
C ARG A 89 16.86 -3.13 -15.35
N SER A 90 16.05 -4.18 -15.39
CA SER A 90 16.51 -5.51 -15.78
C SER A 90 15.46 -6.10 -16.70
N ALA A 91 15.80 -6.12 -17.99
CA ALA A 91 15.16 -6.77 -19.12
C ALA A 91 13.64 -6.94 -19.04
N ILE A 92 12.89 -6.07 -19.70
CA ILE A 92 11.57 -6.43 -20.24
C ILE A 92 11.87 -7.41 -21.39
N PRO A 93 11.52 -8.71 -21.30
CA PRO A 93 11.56 -9.56 -22.48
C PRO A 93 10.51 -9.02 -23.45
N SER A 94 10.95 -8.65 -24.64
CA SER A 94 10.10 -8.34 -25.79
C SER A 94 9.24 -9.58 -26.12
N GLY A 95 8.09 -9.70 -25.47
CA GLY A 95 7.20 -10.84 -25.59
C GLY A 95 5.90 -10.74 -24.80
N PHE A 96 5.77 -9.76 -23.89
CA PHE A 96 4.51 -9.53 -23.16
C PHE A 96 3.53 -8.66 -23.95
N CYS A 97 3.20 -9.10 -25.16
CA CYS A 97 2.04 -8.63 -25.90
C CYS A 97 1.46 -9.79 -26.70
N ALA A 98 0.69 -10.65 -26.03
CA ALA A 98 -0.24 -11.56 -26.66
C ALA A 98 -1.26 -12.05 -25.61
N ALA A 99 -2.43 -11.40 -25.57
CA ALA A 99 -3.75 -12.04 -25.42
C ALA A 99 -4.81 -11.01 -25.01
N ARG A 100 -5.49 -10.44 -26.01
CA ARG A 100 -6.95 -10.57 -26.23
C ARG A 100 -7.43 -9.56 -27.28
N PRO A 101 -8.55 -9.82 -27.98
CA PRO A 101 -9.30 -11.08 -28.12
C PRO A 101 -8.91 -11.89 -29.36
#